data_AF-A0A812Q7G8-F1
#
_entry.id   AF-A0A812Q7G8-F1
#
_cell.length_a   1.000
_cell.length_b   1.000
_cell.length_c   1.000
_cell.angle_alpha   90.00
_cell.angle_beta   90.00
_cell.angle_gamma   90.00
#
_symmetry.space_group_name_H-M   'P 1'
#
loop_
_entity.id
_entity.type
_entity.pdbx_description
1 polymer ?
#
loop_
_entity_poly.entity_id
_entity_poly.type
_entity_poly.pdbx_seq_one_letter_code
_entity_poly.pdbx_strand_id
1 'polypeptide(L)'
;MASADVLIVGGGLAGLVALRALQDGLGGRILTKREGAGHFDLGPAWFWPPHREVFELAREFGLKYFEQFEDGKAVLERSSRVHTIPNPQEDSQSFRLEGGTGALIDGLQSKIDKARVLLGRKVTCITEKEDALEVLASTERAEERFTAHRVIVALPPRLALHGVKFSPSLPEPMVKAIHRTPTWMGSAMKVTVGYANDPSTAPFWRQRKLAGYGISDKGPCQQIHDHCSGEGPNMGCHALFGWVDEDHPWKKLPEAKRKEQVLEQLVRLFGKAPTVEDACRWSN
;
A
#
# COMPACT_ATOMS: atom_id res chain seq x y z
N MET A 1 -1.33 4.76 -34.85
CA MET A 1 -0.55 5.51 -33.84
C MET A 1 -1.54 6.42 -33.13
N ALA A 2 -1.58 6.41 -31.80
CA ALA A 2 -2.49 7.28 -31.04
C ALA A 2 -1.74 8.53 -30.56
N SER A 3 -2.39 9.70 -30.56
CA SER A 3 -1.77 10.97 -30.17
C SER A 3 -2.57 11.68 -29.09
N ALA A 4 -1.90 12.43 -28.22
CA ALA A 4 -2.49 13.26 -27.16
C ALA A 4 -1.59 14.47 -26.85
N ASP A 5 -2.11 15.55 -26.26
CA ASP A 5 -1.26 16.68 -25.85
C ASP A 5 -0.29 16.29 -24.72
N VAL A 6 -0.79 15.50 -23.76
CA VAL A 6 -0.01 14.95 -22.65
C VAL A 6 -0.30 13.45 -22.50
N LEU A 7 0.74 12.63 -22.43
CA LEU A 7 0.64 11.22 -22.03
C LEU A 7 1.13 11.05 -20.59
N ILE A 8 0.47 10.20 -19.80
CA ILE A 8 0.84 9.95 -18.39
C ILE A 8 1.25 8.48 -18.24
N VAL A 9 2.50 8.27 -17.84
CA VAL A 9 3.11 6.95 -17.66
C VAL A 9 3.05 6.58 -16.19
N GLY A 10 2.17 5.62 -15.89
CA GLY A 10 1.96 5.12 -14.54
C GLY A 10 0.66 5.64 -13.93
N GLY A 11 -0.35 4.77 -13.96
CA GLY A 11 -1.39 4.84 -12.94
C GLY A 11 -0.76 4.65 -11.54
N GLY A 12 -1.16 5.49 -10.59
CA GLY A 12 -0.70 5.56 -9.20
C GLY A 12 -1.00 6.95 -8.66
N LEU A 13 -1.40 7.12 -7.39
CA LEU A 13 -2.10 8.33 -6.87
C LEU A 13 -1.62 9.67 -7.48
N ALA A 14 -0.29 9.90 -7.53
CA ALA A 14 0.34 11.04 -8.19
C ALA A 14 -0.04 11.24 -9.67
N GLY A 15 0.02 10.20 -10.51
CA GLY A 15 -0.39 10.22 -11.92
C GLY A 15 -1.88 10.46 -12.13
N LEU A 16 -2.69 10.26 -11.08
CA LEU A 16 -4.15 10.41 -11.15
C LEU A 16 -4.51 11.83 -10.84
N VAL A 17 -3.86 12.41 -9.83
CA VAL A 17 -3.84 13.83 -9.53
C VAL A 17 -3.19 14.62 -10.68
N ALA A 18 -2.21 14.05 -11.39
CA ALA A 18 -1.65 14.64 -12.61
C ALA A 18 -2.64 14.61 -13.78
N LEU A 19 -3.31 13.47 -14.02
CA LEU A 19 -4.40 13.41 -15.00
C LEU A 19 -5.54 14.34 -14.55
N ARG A 20 -5.78 14.49 -13.24
CA ARG A 20 -6.72 15.47 -12.64
C ARG A 20 -6.42 16.92 -12.97
N ALA A 21 -5.19 17.35 -12.76
CA ALA A 21 -4.72 18.67 -13.17
C ALA A 21 -4.82 18.89 -14.70
N LEU A 22 -5.06 17.83 -15.47
CA LEU A 22 -5.18 17.78 -16.93
C LEU A 22 -6.53 17.20 -17.43
N GLN A 23 -7.56 17.11 -16.56
CA GLN A 23 -8.88 16.44 -16.74
C GLN A 23 -8.96 14.93 -16.35
N ASP A 24 -8.90 14.68 -15.03
CA ASP A 24 -9.23 13.52 -14.14
C ASP A 24 -8.76 12.04 -14.45
N GLY A 25 -7.86 11.45 -13.58
CA GLY A 25 -7.49 10.02 -13.23
C GLY A 25 -7.10 8.91 -14.29
N LEU A 26 -6.46 7.73 -14.05
CA LEU A 26 -6.25 6.72 -12.94
C LEU A 26 -5.05 5.74 -13.20
N GLY A 27 -4.62 4.70 -12.43
CA GLY A 27 -4.83 4.13 -11.05
C GLY A 27 -3.63 3.20 -10.65
N GLY A 28 -3.14 3.06 -9.38
CA GLY A 28 -1.85 2.34 -9.10
C GLY A 28 -1.38 1.98 -7.66
N ARG A 29 -0.25 2.50 -7.13
CA ARG A 29 0.53 2.00 -5.93
C ARG A 29 -0.22 1.77 -4.59
N ILE A 30 -1.51 2.08 -4.52
CA ILE A 30 -2.42 1.78 -3.42
C ILE A 30 -3.16 0.48 -3.76
N LEU A 31 -3.15 -0.49 -2.84
CA LEU A 31 -3.85 -1.76 -3.01
C LEU A 31 -4.66 -2.08 -1.75
N THR A 32 -5.97 -2.17 -1.92
CA THR A 32 -6.92 -2.57 -0.87
C THR A 32 -7.70 -3.79 -1.36
N LYS A 33 -7.60 -4.92 -0.64
CA LYS A 33 -8.44 -6.10 -0.90
C LYS A 33 -9.73 -5.97 -0.10
N ARG A 34 -10.88 -5.93 -0.77
CA ARG A 34 -12.21 -5.99 -0.14
C ARG A 34 -12.63 -7.46 0.03
N GLU A 35 -13.16 -7.85 1.18
CA GLU A 35 -13.52 -9.25 1.47
C GLU A 35 -14.65 -9.29 2.51
N GLY A 36 -15.83 -9.81 2.15
CA GLY A 36 -17.04 -9.70 2.97
C GLY A 36 -17.44 -8.23 3.22
N ALA A 37 -17.69 -7.88 4.49
CA ALA A 37 -17.89 -6.50 4.93
C ALA A 37 -16.58 -5.77 5.31
N GLY A 38 -15.42 -6.44 5.21
CA GLY A 38 -14.12 -5.92 5.62
C GLY A 38 -13.22 -5.47 4.46
N HIS A 39 -12.09 -4.85 4.81
CA HIS A 39 -11.05 -4.50 3.83
C HIS A 39 -9.64 -4.60 4.42
N PHE A 40 -8.68 -4.99 3.60
CA PHE A 40 -7.27 -5.10 3.96
C PHE A 40 -6.43 -4.23 3.02
N ASP A 41 -5.90 -3.11 3.52
CA ASP A 41 -4.90 -2.34 2.78
C ASP A 41 -3.57 -3.10 2.76
N LEU A 42 -3.20 -3.65 1.59
CA LEU A 42 -1.94 -4.33 1.34
C LEU A 42 -0.83 -3.37 0.88
N GLY A 43 -1.22 -2.18 0.40
CA GLY A 43 -0.34 -1.04 0.18
C GLY A 43 -0.25 -0.08 1.38
N PRO A 44 0.04 1.21 1.14
CA PRO A 44 -0.03 2.26 2.16
C PRO A 44 -1.42 2.33 2.79
N ALA A 45 -1.48 2.40 4.12
CA ALA A 45 -2.73 2.38 4.89
C ALA A 45 -3.00 3.67 5.70
N TRP A 46 -1.94 4.45 6.00
CA TRP A 46 -1.98 5.58 6.93
C TRP A 46 -1.71 6.94 6.29
N PHE A 47 -2.20 7.98 6.95
CA PHE A 47 -1.86 9.39 6.72
C PHE A 47 -1.91 10.15 8.07
N TRP A 48 -1.31 11.33 8.13
CA TRP A 48 -1.11 12.11 9.36
C TRP A 48 -1.57 13.56 9.15
N PRO A 49 -1.86 14.37 10.21
CA PRO A 49 -2.36 15.74 10.09
C PRO A 49 -1.64 16.68 9.09
N PRO A 50 -0.32 16.56 8.82
CA PRO A 50 0.33 17.36 7.78
C PRO A 50 -0.08 17.02 6.34
N HIS A 51 -0.67 15.84 6.07
CA HIS A 51 -1.04 15.36 4.73
C HIS A 51 -2.39 15.94 4.26
N ARG A 52 -2.48 17.27 4.20
CA ARG A 52 -3.72 18.03 3.95
C ARG A 52 -4.48 17.54 2.73
N GLU A 53 -3.78 17.26 1.64
CA GLU A 53 -4.31 16.82 0.36
C GLU A 53 -5.10 15.51 0.47
N VAL A 54 -4.74 14.63 1.41
CA VAL A 54 -5.44 13.36 1.66
C VAL A 54 -6.78 13.61 2.37
N PHE A 55 -6.81 14.50 3.37
CA PHE A 55 -8.05 14.92 4.02
C PHE A 55 -8.98 15.67 3.05
N GLU A 56 -8.43 16.48 2.15
CA GLU A 56 -9.21 17.22 1.15
C GLU A 56 -9.87 16.27 0.14
N LEU A 57 -9.14 15.29 -0.40
CA LEU A 57 -9.70 14.24 -1.26
C LEU A 57 -10.72 13.37 -0.53
N ALA A 58 -10.47 13.00 0.74
CA ALA A 58 -11.40 12.24 1.55
C ALA A 58 -12.73 12.99 1.72
N ARG A 59 -12.66 14.26 2.13
CA ARG A 59 -13.82 15.16 2.25
C ARG A 59 -14.57 15.33 0.92
N GLU A 60 -13.88 15.50 -0.19
CA GLU A 60 -14.49 15.70 -1.52
C GLU A 60 -15.30 14.47 -1.97
N PHE A 61 -14.77 13.27 -1.74
CA PHE A 61 -15.44 12.02 -2.12
C PHE A 61 -16.40 11.49 -1.04
N GLY A 62 -16.64 12.25 0.03
CA GLY A 62 -17.50 11.83 1.15
C GLY A 62 -16.95 10.64 1.95
N LEU A 63 -15.65 10.38 1.85
CA LEU A 63 -14.98 9.28 2.54
C LEU A 63 -14.75 9.64 4.00
N LYS A 64 -15.19 8.77 4.90
CA LYS A 64 -14.86 8.85 6.32
C LYS A 64 -13.46 8.33 6.58
N TYR A 65 -12.86 8.84 7.64
CA TYR A 65 -11.63 8.33 8.21
C TYR A 65 -11.79 8.18 9.71
N PHE A 66 -10.93 7.37 10.30
CA PHE A 66 -10.93 6.98 11.71
C PHE A 66 -9.47 6.96 12.21
N GLU A 67 -9.26 7.02 13.52
CA GLU A 67 -7.90 7.07 14.07
C GLU A 67 -7.31 5.66 14.16
N GLN A 68 -5.99 5.54 13.98
CA GLN A 68 -5.33 4.26 14.18
C GLN A 68 -5.45 3.89 15.66
N PHE A 69 -5.98 2.70 15.93
CA PHE A 69 -6.06 2.23 17.30
C PHE A 69 -4.67 1.97 17.86
N GLU A 70 -4.29 2.73 18.89
CA GLU A 70 -2.98 2.67 19.55
C GLU A 70 -3.09 2.56 21.09
N ASP A 71 -4.31 2.52 21.66
CA ASP A 71 -4.52 2.42 23.11
C ASP A 71 -3.95 1.15 23.73
N GLY A 72 -3.25 1.31 24.85
CA GLY A 72 -2.78 0.22 25.70
C GLY A 72 -1.35 -0.22 25.38
N LYS A 73 -0.96 -1.40 25.84
CA LYS A 73 0.46 -1.80 25.85
C LYS A 73 0.90 -2.37 24.50
N ALA A 74 2.13 -2.04 24.11
CA ALA A 74 2.80 -2.73 23.02
C ALA A 74 3.48 -4.01 23.52
N VAL A 75 3.67 -4.98 22.61
CA VAL A 75 4.40 -6.22 22.90
C VAL A 75 5.84 -6.11 22.40
N LEU A 76 6.80 -6.49 23.25
CA LEU A 76 8.21 -6.60 22.87
C LEU A 76 8.69 -8.04 23.07
N GLU A 77 9.17 -8.67 22.01
CA GLU A 77 9.99 -9.87 22.10
C GLU A 77 11.46 -9.52 21.84
N ARG A 78 12.32 -9.88 22.80
CA ARG A 78 13.77 -9.90 22.63
C ARG A 78 14.37 -11.12 23.30
N SER A 79 15.38 -11.72 22.68
CA SER A 79 16.08 -12.91 23.20
C SER A 79 15.13 -14.07 23.54
N SER A 80 14.08 -14.27 22.73
CA SER A 80 12.98 -15.22 22.96
C SER A 80 12.19 -15.02 24.28
N ARG A 81 12.19 -13.82 24.87
CA ARG A 81 11.30 -13.44 25.98
C ARG A 81 10.30 -12.39 25.51
N VAL A 82 9.02 -12.59 25.82
CA VAL A 82 7.91 -11.70 25.47
C VAL A 82 7.48 -10.90 26.70
N HIS A 83 7.43 -9.58 26.57
CA HIS A 83 7.06 -8.64 27.65
C HIS A 83 6.17 -7.52 27.11
N THR A 84 5.28 -6.97 27.94
CA THR A 84 4.50 -5.77 27.59
C THR A 84 5.24 -4.50 27.98
N ILE A 85 5.30 -3.52 27.09
CA ILE A 85 5.89 -2.19 27.31
C ILE A 85 4.85 -1.08 27.10
N PRO A 86 5.07 0.17 27.55
CA PRO A 86 4.30 1.32 27.08
C PRO A 86 4.32 1.40 25.55
N ASN A 87 3.26 1.88 24.90
CA ASN A 87 3.24 1.92 23.44
C ASN A 87 4.05 3.13 22.92
N PRO A 88 5.15 2.94 22.16
CA PRO A 88 5.89 4.06 21.59
C PRO A 88 5.17 4.72 20.40
N GLN A 89 3.91 4.38 20.13
CA GLN A 89 3.05 5.00 19.13
C GLN A 89 1.83 5.72 19.74
N GLU A 90 1.68 5.77 21.07
CA GLU A 90 0.47 6.24 21.78
C GLU A 90 0.04 7.70 21.47
N ASP A 91 0.94 8.51 20.89
CA ASP A 91 0.70 9.89 20.42
C ASP A 91 0.87 10.06 18.89
N SER A 92 0.77 9.01 18.05
CA SER A 92 1.15 9.12 16.62
C SER A 92 0.19 9.98 15.77
N GLN A 93 -1.08 10.09 16.19
CA GLN A 93 -2.17 10.74 15.45
C GLN A 93 -2.23 10.30 13.98
N SER A 94 -2.07 8.99 13.73
CA SER A 94 -2.18 8.42 12.39
C SER A 94 -3.64 8.04 12.08
N PHE A 95 -4.09 8.29 10.86
CA PHE A 95 -5.46 8.07 10.41
C PHE A 95 -5.55 7.02 9.31
N ARG A 96 -6.69 6.32 9.25
CA ARG A 96 -7.03 5.34 8.21
C ARG A 96 -8.39 5.65 7.60
N LEU A 97 -8.59 5.26 6.34
CA LEU A 97 -9.86 5.48 5.63
C LEU A 97 -10.85 4.35 5.89
N GLU A 98 -12.10 4.70 6.15
CA GLU A 98 -13.21 3.74 6.16
C GLU A 98 -13.40 3.22 4.72
N GLY A 99 -13.40 1.90 4.54
CA GLY A 99 -13.31 1.28 3.20
C GLY A 99 -11.91 1.26 2.57
N GLY A 100 -10.86 1.69 3.27
CA GLY A 100 -9.46 1.52 2.89
C GLY A 100 -8.94 2.56 1.89
N THR A 101 -7.61 2.63 1.71
CA THR A 101 -6.98 3.69 0.89
C THR A 101 -7.30 3.57 -0.59
N GLY A 102 -7.69 2.38 -1.07
CA GLY A 102 -8.28 2.15 -2.38
C GLY A 102 -9.53 2.98 -2.65
N ALA A 103 -10.27 3.39 -1.60
CA ALA A 103 -11.43 4.28 -1.75
C ALA A 103 -11.06 5.67 -2.32
N LEU A 104 -9.82 6.16 -2.14
CA LEU A 104 -9.34 7.36 -2.84
C LEU A 104 -9.18 7.10 -4.33
N ILE A 105 -8.71 5.91 -4.71
CA ILE A 105 -8.59 5.50 -6.12
C ILE A 105 -9.99 5.38 -6.72
N ASP A 106 -10.92 4.73 -6.03
CA ASP A 106 -12.34 4.55 -6.43
C ASP A 106 -13.08 5.90 -6.55
N GLY A 107 -12.89 6.79 -5.57
CA GLY A 107 -13.43 8.15 -5.58
C GLY A 107 -12.91 8.96 -6.76
N LEU A 108 -11.59 8.92 -7.01
CA LEU A 108 -11.00 9.45 -8.23
C LEU A 108 -11.61 8.76 -9.47
N GLN A 109 -11.81 7.43 -9.50
CA GLN A 109 -12.36 6.70 -10.67
C GLN A 109 -13.76 7.17 -11.09
N SER A 110 -14.51 7.78 -10.18
CA SER A 110 -15.85 8.30 -10.46
C SER A 110 -15.86 9.58 -11.29
N LYS A 111 -14.73 10.30 -11.38
CA LYS A 111 -14.64 11.63 -12.01
C LYS A 111 -14.09 11.62 -13.44
N ILE A 112 -13.73 10.45 -13.97
CA ILE A 112 -12.85 10.32 -15.14
C ILE A 112 -13.56 9.83 -16.39
N ASP A 113 -12.99 10.16 -17.55
CA ASP A 113 -13.28 9.45 -18.80
C ASP A 113 -12.46 8.16 -18.87
N LYS A 114 -13.09 7.03 -18.52
CA LYS A 114 -12.45 5.70 -18.50
C LYS A 114 -11.89 5.26 -19.85
N ALA A 115 -12.30 5.86 -20.98
CA ALA A 115 -11.72 5.57 -22.28
C ALA A 115 -10.25 6.04 -22.39
N ARG A 116 -9.81 6.96 -21.52
CA ARG A 116 -8.44 7.51 -21.49
C ARG A 116 -7.44 6.65 -20.71
N VAL A 117 -7.91 5.64 -19.96
CA VAL A 117 -7.05 4.83 -19.07
C VAL A 117 -6.71 3.48 -19.70
N LEU A 118 -5.55 3.42 -20.34
CA LEU A 118 -5.07 2.24 -21.06
C LEU A 118 -4.35 1.24 -20.13
N LEU A 119 -5.12 0.39 -19.44
CA LEU A 119 -4.59 -0.68 -18.61
C LEU A 119 -3.91 -1.78 -19.44
N GLY A 120 -3.01 -2.54 -18.80
CA GLY A 120 -2.26 -3.64 -19.44
C GLY A 120 -1.11 -3.19 -20.36
N ARG A 121 -0.76 -1.89 -20.36
CA ARG A 121 0.35 -1.32 -21.14
C ARG A 121 1.54 -1.03 -20.22
N LYS A 122 2.66 -1.72 -20.42
CA LYS A 122 3.94 -1.38 -19.81
C LYS A 122 4.74 -0.50 -20.77
N VAL A 123 4.87 0.79 -20.48
CA VAL A 123 5.78 1.67 -21.23
C VAL A 123 7.22 1.16 -21.11
N THR A 124 7.92 1.09 -22.23
CA THR A 124 9.29 0.54 -22.37
C THR A 124 10.28 1.57 -22.89
N CYS A 125 9.83 2.56 -23.67
CA CYS A 125 10.68 3.60 -24.23
C CYS A 125 9.95 4.94 -24.34
N ILE A 126 10.65 6.04 -24.09
CA ILE A 126 10.24 7.42 -24.38
C ILE A 126 11.38 8.04 -25.21
N THR A 127 11.07 8.54 -26.41
CA THR A 127 12.04 9.09 -27.35
C THR A 127 11.60 10.46 -27.86
N GLU A 128 12.45 11.46 -27.68
CA GLU A 128 12.29 12.81 -28.22
C GLU A 128 12.50 12.81 -29.74
N LYS A 129 11.59 13.47 -30.44
CA LYS A 129 11.63 13.82 -31.87
C LYS A 129 11.49 15.33 -31.98
N GLU A 130 11.63 15.87 -33.19
CA GLU A 130 11.64 17.32 -33.45
C GLU A 130 10.37 18.04 -32.92
N ASP A 131 9.16 17.50 -33.14
CA ASP A 131 7.89 18.12 -32.74
C ASP A 131 7.17 17.45 -31.54
N ALA A 132 7.59 16.24 -31.14
CA ALA A 132 6.85 15.41 -30.19
C ALA A 132 7.70 14.32 -29.51
N LEU A 133 7.18 13.76 -28.42
CA LEU A 133 7.70 12.58 -27.74
C LEU A 133 6.99 11.33 -28.29
N GLU A 134 7.76 10.39 -28.84
CA GLU A 134 7.32 9.04 -29.20
C GLU A 134 7.41 8.12 -27.98
N VAL A 135 6.34 7.39 -27.67
CA VAL A 135 6.29 6.46 -26.53
C VAL A 135 5.91 5.07 -27.00
N LEU A 136 6.71 4.07 -26.59
CA LEU A 136 6.47 2.66 -26.86
C LEU A 136 5.97 1.97 -25.60
N ALA A 137 4.95 1.13 -25.74
CA ALA A 137 4.42 0.32 -24.65
C ALA A 137 4.19 -1.13 -25.09
N SER A 138 4.70 -2.08 -24.29
CA SER A 138 4.43 -3.49 -24.45
C SER A 138 3.08 -3.86 -23.81
N THR A 139 2.30 -4.64 -24.55
CA THR A 139 1.18 -5.45 -24.04
C THR A 139 1.56 -6.93 -24.10
N GLU A 140 0.69 -7.82 -23.62
CA GLU A 140 0.84 -9.28 -23.76
C GLU A 140 0.87 -9.79 -25.22
N ARG A 141 0.44 -8.96 -26.18
CA ARG A 141 0.19 -9.39 -27.58
C ARG A 141 1.05 -8.65 -28.62
N ALA A 142 1.38 -7.39 -28.36
CA ALA A 142 2.08 -6.51 -29.29
C ALA A 142 2.75 -5.32 -28.57
N GLU A 143 3.67 -4.65 -29.25
CA GLU A 143 4.08 -3.29 -28.90
C GLU A 143 3.11 -2.27 -29.53
N GLU A 144 2.67 -1.30 -28.74
CA GLU A 144 1.83 -0.18 -29.14
C GLU A 144 2.64 1.12 -29.13
N ARG A 145 2.34 2.03 -30.08
CA ARG A 145 3.05 3.31 -30.24
C ARG A 145 2.13 4.52 -30.12
N PHE A 146 2.55 5.44 -29.26
CA PHE A 146 1.88 6.68 -28.92
C PHE A 146 2.77 7.89 -29.24
N THR A 147 2.16 9.06 -29.46
CA THR A 147 2.83 10.36 -29.59
C THR A 147 2.22 11.37 -28.64
N ALA A 148 3.04 12.23 -28.02
CA ALA A 148 2.52 13.36 -27.26
C ALA A 148 3.47 14.54 -27.22
N HIS A 149 2.95 15.76 -27.06
CA HIS A 149 3.79 16.94 -26.89
C HIS A 149 4.46 16.98 -25.51
N ARG A 150 3.88 16.37 -24.48
CA ARG A 150 4.48 16.21 -23.14
C ARG A 150 4.25 14.79 -22.60
N VAL A 151 5.15 14.31 -21.76
CA VAL A 151 5.00 13.03 -21.04
C VAL A 151 5.26 13.24 -19.54
N ILE A 152 4.31 12.85 -18.69
CA ILE A 152 4.48 12.83 -17.23
C ILE A 152 4.77 11.39 -16.78
N VAL A 153 5.94 11.15 -16.20
CA VAL A 153 6.29 9.83 -15.65
C VAL A 153 5.96 9.80 -14.15
N ALA A 154 4.79 9.26 -13.82
CA ALA A 154 4.24 9.17 -12.47
C ALA A 154 4.59 7.85 -11.74
N LEU A 155 5.63 7.16 -12.22
CA LEU A 155 6.18 5.96 -11.59
C LEU A 155 7.15 6.32 -10.44
N PRO A 156 7.36 5.43 -9.45
CA PRO A 156 8.48 5.54 -8.51
C PRO A 156 9.80 5.69 -9.29
N PRO A 157 10.69 6.66 -9.00
CA PRO A 157 11.75 7.05 -9.94
C PRO A 157 12.74 5.94 -10.32
N ARG A 158 13.04 4.99 -9.42
CA ARG A 158 13.85 3.80 -9.76
C ARG A 158 13.12 2.84 -10.71
N LEU A 159 11.80 2.69 -10.61
CA LEU A 159 11.02 1.89 -11.55
C LEU A 159 10.90 2.57 -12.92
N ALA A 160 10.87 3.90 -12.98
CA ALA A 160 11.00 4.64 -14.23
C ALA A 160 12.36 4.35 -14.90
N LEU A 161 13.47 4.58 -14.18
CA LEU A 161 14.83 4.43 -14.69
C LEU A 161 15.19 2.98 -15.09
N HIS A 162 14.66 1.97 -14.39
CA HIS A 162 14.86 0.56 -14.72
C HIS A 162 13.86 0.04 -15.77
N GLY A 163 12.64 0.58 -15.79
CA GLY A 163 11.54 0.07 -16.63
C GLY A 163 11.42 0.74 -17.99
N VAL A 164 11.94 1.95 -18.16
CA VAL A 164 11.75 2.80 -19.34
C VAL A 164 13.10 3.30 -19.85
N LYS A 165 13.40 3.06 -21.12
CA LYS A 165 14.52 3.69 -21.81
C LYS A 165 14.15 5.13 -22.20
N PHE A 166 15.05 6.06 -21.95
CA PHE A 166 14.93 7.46 -22.39
C PHE A 166 15.92 7.72 -23.54
N SER A 167 15.49 8.50 -24.53
CA SER A 167 16.32 8.93 -25.66
C SER A 167 15.96 10.37 -26.03
N PRO A 168 16.81 11.39 -25.74
CA PRO A 168 18.12 11.28 -25.11
C PRO A 168 18.08 10.71 -23.69
N SER A 169 19.22 10.19 -23.23
CA SER A 169 19.36 9.68 -21.86
C SER A 169 19.09 10.80 -20.83
N LEU A 170 18.45 10.44 -19.71
CA LEU A 170 18.22 11.39 -18.62
C LEU A 170 19.55 12.00 -18.11
N PRO A 171 19.59 13.30 -17.73
CA PRO A 171 20.80 13.93 -17.25
C PRO A 171 21.44 13.20 -16.07
N GLU A 172 22.76 13.05 -16.09
CA GLU A 172 23.50 12.30 -15.07
C GLU A 172 23.24 12.77 -13.61
N PRO A 173 23.05 14.08 -13.31
CA PRO A 173 22.65 14.51 -11.96
C PRO A 173 21.27 13.98 -11.53
N MET A 174 20.32 13.86 -12.46
CA MET A 174 18.99 13.30 -12.19
C MET A 174 19.09 11.79 -11.92
N VAL A 175 19.87 11.06 -12.72
CA VAL A 175 20.17 9.64 -12.50
C VAL A 175 20.80 9.41 -11.12
N LYS A 176 21.80 10.22 -10.75
CA LYS A 176 22.45 10.19 -9.42
C LYS A 176 21.47 10.48 -8.28
N ALA A 177 20.53 11.41 -8.46
CA ALA A 177 19.47 11.67 -7.47
C ALA A 177 18.52 10.46 -7.33
N ILE A 178 18.04 9.89 -8.44
CA ILE A 178 17.14 8.72 -8.46
C ILE A 178 17.71 7.51 -7.70
N HIS A 179 19.02 7.25 -7.85
CA HIS A 179 19.68 6.18 -7.12
C HIS A 179 19.86 6.49 -5.62
N ARG A 180 20.08 7.76 -5.25
CA ARG A 180 20.31 8.18 -3.86
C ARG A 180 19.04 8.37 -3.03
N THR A 181 17.89 8.64 -3.64
CA THR A 181 16.62 8.83 -2.93
C THR A 181 16.18 7.52 -2.26
N PRO A 182 16.10 7.42 -0.91
CA PRO A 182 15.59 6.22 -0.26
C PRO A 182 14.13 5.97 -0.65
N THR A 183 13.73 4.70 -0.75
CA THR A 183 12.33 4.33 -1.00
C THR A 183 11.87 3.43 0.13
N TRP A 184 11.36 4.07 1.19
CA TRP A 184 10.77 3.41 2.34
C TRP A 184 9.70 2.41 1.91
N MET A 185 9.76 1.20 2.47
CA MET A 185 8.88 0.07 2.14
C MET A 185 8.87 -0.30 0.64
N GLY A 186 9.93 0.01 -0.12
CA GLY A 186 10.00 -0.26 -1.57
C GLY A 186 10.00 -1.74 -1.95
N SER A 187 10.37 -2.61 -1.01
CA SER A 187 10.54 -4.06 -1.18
C SER A 187 10.20 -4.88 0.08
N ALA A 188 9.76 -4.21 1.15
CA ALA A 188 9.17 -4.84 2.32
C ALA A 188 7.78 -5.38 1.95
N MET A 189 7.53 -6.64 2.29
CA MET A 189 6.27 -7.31 2.03
C MET A 189 5.37 -7.15 3.25
N LYS A 190 4.13 -6.69 3.01
CA LYS A 190 3.11 -6.59 4.06
C LYS A 190 2.42 -7.93 4.23
N VAL A 191 2.34 -8.44 5.46
CA VAL A 191 1.51 -9.62 5.82
C VAL A 191 0.35 -9.14 6.68
N THR A 192 -0.82 -9.76 6.55
CA THR A 192 -2.04 -9.44 7.30
C THR A 192 -2.76 -10.74 7.66
N VAL A 193 -3.22 -10.85 8.91
CA VAL A 193 -4.01 -11.99 9.40
C VAL A 193 -5.35 -11.46 9.89
N GLY A 194 -6.44 -11.93 9.26
CA GLY A 194 -7.80 -11.70 9.72
C GLY A 194 -8.18 -12.58 10.92
N TYR A 195 -9.09 -12.08 11.74
CA TYR A 195 -9.71 -12.81 12.84
C TYR A 195 -11.22 -12.65 12.75
N ALA A 196 -11.95 -13.73 13.01
CA ALA A 196 -13.40 -13.78 12.83
C ALA A 196 -14.10 -12.69 13.65
N ASN A 197 -15.11 -12.04 13.06
CA ASN A 197 -15.91 -11.01 13.74
C ASN A 197 -16.97 -11.64 14.66
N ASP A 198 -16.48 -12.22 15.75
CA ASP A 198 -17.25 -12.54 16.95
C ASP A 198 -17.13 -11.37 17.95
N PRO A 199 -18.20 -10.59 18.19
CA PRO A 199 -18.16 -9.43 19.09
C PRO A 199 -17.84 -9.78 20.56
N SER A 200 -17.96 -11.05 20.97
CA SER A 200 -17.61 -11.48 22.32
C SER A 200 -16.11 -11.71 22.50
N THR A 201 -15.36 -12.00 21.43
CA THR A 201 -13.93 -12.36 21.51
C THR A 201 -12.98 -11.47 20.70
N ALA A 202 -13.48 -10.65 19.76
CA ALA A 202 -12.64 -9.88 18.85
C ALA A 202 -12.80 -8.35 19.01
N PRO A 203 -11.74 -7.56 18.74
CA PRO A 203 -10.35 -7.94 18.58
C PRO A 203 -9.70 -8.30 19.93
N PHE A 204 -9.23 -9.56 20.07
CA PHE A 204 -8.86 -10.14 21.38
C PHE A 204 -7.67 -9.44 22.08
N TRP A 205 -6.77 -8.81 21.32
CA TRP A 205 -5.64 -8.07 21.88
C TRP A 205 -6.10 -6.77 22.55
N ARG A 206 -7.08 -6.04 21.97
CA ARG A 206 -7.67 -4.84 22.59
C ARG A 206 -8.39 -5.19 23.89
N GLN A 207 -9.10 -6.32 23.93
CA GLN A 207 -9.70 -6.86 25.17
C GLN A 207 -8.63 -7.10 26.26
N ARG A 208 -7.45 -7.61 25.87
CA ARG A 208 -6.28 -7.82 26.74
C ARG A 208 -5.48 -6.53 27.05
N LYS A 209 -6.00 -5.34 26.68
CA LYS A 209 -5.36 -4.03 26.83
C LYS A 209 -4.00 -3.92 26.13
N LEU A 210 -3.89 -4.54 24.96
CA LEU A 210 -2.76 -4.43 24.04
C LEU A 210 -3.15 -3.58 22.82
N ALA A 211 -2.25 -2.69 22.40
CA ALA A 211 -2.44 -1.78 21.26
C ALA A 211 -2.45 -2.49 19.88
N GLY A 212 -2.26 -3.81 19.84
CA GLY A 212 -1.95 -4.56 18.61
C GLY A 212 -0.55 -4.26 18.05
N TYR A 213 0.14 -3.22 18.54
CA TYR A 213 1.53 -2.95 18.20
C TYR A 213 2.48 -3.96 18.85
N GLY A 214 3.41 -4.49 18.06
CA GLY A 214 4.38 -5.51 18.48
C GLY A 214 5.73 -5.36 17.78
N ILE A 215 6.82 -5.58 18.52
CA ILE A 215 8.20 -5.62 18.02
C ILE A 215 8.80 -6.97 18.38
N SER A 216 9.44 -7.66 17.44
CA SER A 216 10.04 -8.99 17.67
C SER A 216 11.37 -9.18 16.93
N ASP A 217 12.36 -9.76 17.62
CA ASP A 217 13.62 -10.22 17.01
C ASP A 217 13.53 -11.63 16.40
N LYS A 218 12.33 -12.23 16.34
CA LYS A 218 12.14 -13.66 16.06
C LYS A 218 10.91 -13.97 15.20
N GLY A 219 11.15 -14.37 13.96
CA GLY A 219 10.11 -14.71 13.00
C GLY A 219 9.99 -13.67 11.90
N PRO A 220 9.03 -13.84 10.98
CA PRO A 220 8.97 -13.03 9.75
C PRO A 220 8.64 -11.56 9.97
N CYS A 221 7.75 -11.24 10.91
CA CYS A 221 7.28 -9.86 11.11
C CYS A 221 8.07 -9.17 12.22
N GLN A 222 8.95 -8.23 11.89
CA GLN A 222 9.75 -7.51 12.89
C GLN A 222 8.93 -6.43 13.63
N GLN A 223 8.02 -5.79 12.91
CA GLN A 223 6.99 -4.89 13.45
C GLN A 223 5.61 -5.39 13.04
N ILE A 224 4.67 -5.32 13.97
CA ILE A 224 3.26 -5.73 13.86
C ILE A 224 2.38 -4.59 14.39
N HIS A 225 1.22 -4.35 13.79
CA HIS A 225 0.26 -3.30 14.18
C HIS A 225 -1.18 -3.83 14.15
N ASP A 226 -2.09 -3.16 14.88
CA ASP A 226 -3.53 -3.31 14.69
C ASP A 226 -3.94 -2.82 13.30
N HIS A 227 -4.73 -3.63 12.57
CA HIS A 227 -5.18 -3.33 11.21
C HIS A 227 -6.70 -3.42 11.06
N CYS A 228 -7.47 -3.38 12.15
CA CYS A 228 -8.93 -3.49 12.09
C CYS A 228 -9.54 -2.39 11.22
N SER A 229 -10.63 -2.70 10.52
CA SER A 229 -11.26 -1.75 9.59
C SER A 229 -12.41 -0.98 10.24
N GLY A 230 -12.19 0.28 10.59
CA GLY A 230 -13.18 1.15 11.22
C GLY A 230 -13.27 1.00 12.74
N GLU A 231 -14.20 1.74 13.34
CA GLU A 231 -14.37 1.86 14.79
C GLU A 231 -15.79 1.55 15.26
N GLY A 232 -15.93 1.29 16.56
CA GLY A 232 -17.22 1.13 17.23
C GLY A 232 -18.10 0.04 16.59
N PRO A 233 -19.42 0.27 16.44
CA PRO A 233 -20.34 -0.73 15.89
C PRO A 233 -20.18 -0.98 14.39
N ASN A 234 -19.37 -0.17 13.68
CA ASN A 234 -19.13 -0.31 12.24
C ASN A 234 -17.82 -1.05 11.92
N MET A 235 -17.11 -1.57 12.92
CA MET A 235 -15.83 -2.26 12.75
C MET A 235 -15.99 -3.58 11.97
N GLY A 236 -15.46 -3.59 10.75
CA GLY A 236 -15.64 -4.66 9.75
C GLY A 236 -14.81 -5.93 10.01
N CYS A 237 -13.57 -5.99 9.52
CA CYS A 237 -12.63 -7.07 9.85
C CYS A 237 -11.73 -6.68 11.04
N HIS A 238 -11.43 -7.66 11.89
CA HIS A 238 -10.39 -7.56 12.92
C HIS A 238 -9.11 -8.13 12.34
N ALA A 239 -7.99 -7.42 12.45
CA ALA A 239 -6.74 -7.88 11.87
C ALA A 239 -5.51 -7.39 12.62
N LEU A 240 -4.45 -8.20 12.58
CA LEU A 240 -3.09 -7.76 12.82
C LEU A 240 -2.36 -7.79 11.48
N PHE A 241 -1.48 -6.82 11.22
CA PHE A 241 -0.58 -6.83 10.07
C PHE A 241 0.86 -6.68 10.54
N GLY A 242 1.83 -7.24 9.81
CA GLY A 242 3.25 -7.01 10.05
C GLY A 242 4.08 -6.82 8.77
N TRP A 243 5.27 -6.27 8.93
CA TRP A 243 6.25 -6.05 7.85
C TRP A 243 7.32 -7.14 7.85
N VAL A 244 7.60 -7.69 6.66
CA VAL A 244 8.64 -8.70 6.41
C VAL A 244 9.66 -8.15 5.41
N ASP A 245 10.94 -8.19 5.77
CA ASP A 245 12.02 -7.62 4.97
C ASP A 245 12.22 -8.28 3.60
N GLU A 246 12.86 -7.55 2.67
CA GLU A 246 13.07 -7.94 1.28
C GLU A 246 13.70 -9.33 1.13
N ASP A 247 14.82 -9.56 1.82
CA ASP A 247 15.63 -10.78 1.72
C ASP A 247 15.21 -11.90 2.69
N HIS A 248 14.22 -11.67 3.56
CA HIS A 248 13.92 -12.58 4.65
C HIS A 248 13.50 -13.97 4.12
N PRO A 249 14.19 -15.06 4.50
CA PRO A 249 14.10 -16.36 3.82
C PRO A 249 12.70 -16.99 3.86
N TRP A 250 11.85 -16.58 4.81
CA TRP A 250 10.42 -16.91 4.86
C TRP A 250 9.71 -16.69 3.52
N LYS A 251 10.06 -15.64 2.76
CA LYS A 251 9.46 -15.32 1.45
C LYS A 251 9.59 -16.46 0.43
N LYS A 252 10.58 -17.35 0.61
CA LYS A 252 10.89 -18.49 -0.28
C LYS A 252 10.25 -19.81 0.21
N LEU A 253 9.55 -19.81 1.34
CA LEU A 253 8.90 -21.00 1.89
C LEU A 253 7.55 -21.31 1.20
N PRO A 254 7.12 -22.59 1.16
CA PRO A 254 5.77 -22.95 0.74
C PRO A 254 4.69 -22.22 1.55
N GLU A 255 3.56 -21.91 0.93
CA GLU A 255 2.50 -21.07 1.51
C GLU A 255 2.00 -21.55 2.88
N ALA A 256 1.78 -22.87 3.04
CA ALA A 256 1.39 -23.45 4.31
C ALA A 256 2.41 -23.16 5.43
N LYS A 257 3.71 -23.24 5.13
CA LYS A 257 4.81 -22.94 6.08
C LYS A 257 4.99 -21.45 6.33
N ARG A 258 4.70 -20.60 5.33
CA ARG A 258 4.60 -19.15 5.51
C ARG A 258 3.50 -18.80 6.51
N LYS A 259 2.28 -19.29 6.28
CA LYS A 259 1.12 -19.09 7.15
C LYS A 259 1.33 -19.63 8.57
N GLU A 260 1.85 -20.85 8.70
CA GLU A 260 2.19 -21.49 9.99
C GLU A 260 3.08 -20.57 10.85
N GLN A 261 4.24 -20.15 10.33
CA GLN A 261 5.22 -19.36 11.11
C GLN A 261 4.73 -17.96 11.50
N VAL A 262 3.84 -17.34 10.70
CA VAL A 262 3.19 -16.07 11.08
C VAL A 262 2.18 -16.29 12.20
N LEU A 263 1.35 -17.33 12.10
CA LEU A 263 0.38 -17.65 13.16
C LEU A 263 1.08 -18.03 14.47
N GLU A 264 2.17 -18.80 14.42
CA GLU A 264 3.02 -19.08 15.57
C GLU A 264 3.63 -17.81 16.19
N GLN A 265 4.05 -16.84 15.38
CA GLN A 265 4.57 -15.56 15.86
C GLN A 265 3.47 -14.73 16.55
N LEU A 266 2.31 -14.57 15.93
CA LEU A 266 1.20 -13.80 16.49
C LEU A 266 0.65 -14.44 17.77
N VAL A 267 0.53 -15.77 17.81
CA VAL A 267 0.12 -16.51 19.03
C VAL A 267 1.16 -16.38 20.15
N ARG A 268 2.45 -16.31 19.83
CA ARG A 268 3.51 -16.13 20.82
C ARG A 268 3.55 -14.71 21.40
N LEU A 269 3.26 -13.69 20.59
CA LEU A 269 3.29 -12.28 20.99
C LEU A 269 2.00 -11.84 21.71
N PHE A 270 0.84 -12.08 21.12
CA PHE A 270 -0.45 -11.59 21.63
C PHE A 270 -1.25 -12.64 22.42
N GLY A 271 -0.75 -13.88 22.46
CA GLY A 271 -1.45 -15.05 23.02
C GLY A 271 -2.42 -15.68 22.01
N LYS A 272 -2.92 -16.89 22.31
CA LYS A 272 -3.85 -17.60 21.43
C LYS A 272 -5.13 -16.77 21.20
N ALA A 273 -5.55 -16.68 19.93
CA ALA A 273 -6.84 -16.13 19.52
C ALA A 273 -7.97 -17.16 19.76
N PRO A 274 -9.18 -16.75 20.17
CA PRO A 274 -10.31 -17.67 20.30
C PRO A 274 -10.73 -18.30 18.97
N THR A 275 -10.80 -17.49 17.91
CA THR A 275 -11.03 -17.92 16.53
C THR A 275 -10.09 -17.16 15.58
N VAL A 276 -9.43 -17.89 14.68
CA VAL A 276 -8.69 -17.32 13.55
C VAL A 276 -9.57 -17.50 12.32
N GLU A 277 -9.86 -16.41 11.61
CA GLU A 277 -10.42 -16.53 10.27
C GLU A 277 -9.26 -16.86 9.35
N ASP A 278 -9.38 -17.88 8.51
CA ASP A 278 -8.20 -18.56 7.94
C ASP A 278 -7.48 -17.75 6.82
N ALA A 279 -7.88 -16.48 6.71
CA ALA A 279 -7.43 -15.41 5.83
C ALA A 279 -6.11 -14.76 6.27
N CYS A 280 -5.01 -15.51 6.18
CA CYS A 280 -3.71 -14.88 5.98
C CYS A 280 -3.64 -14.29 4.56
N ARG A 281 -3.06 -13.08 4.44
CA ARG A 281 -2.96 -12.29 3.21
C ARG A 281 -1.57 -11.63 3.18
N TRP A 282 -1.02 -11.39 2.01
CA TRP A 282 0.23 -10.63 1.86
C TRP A 282 0.27 -9.86 0.55
N SER A 283 1.13 -8.84 0.48
CA SER A 283 1.55 -8.26 -0.80
C SER A 283 2.38 -9.26 -1.61
N ASN A 284 2.51 -9.01 -2.91
CA ASN A 284 3.54 -9.65 -3.73
C ASN A 284 4.95 -9.26 -3.25
#